data_AF-A0A2V5UDM2-F1
#
_entry.id   AF-A0A2V5UDM2-F1
#
_cell.length_a   1.000
_cell.length_b   1.000
_cell.length_c   1.000
_cell.angle_alpha   90.00
_cell.angle_beta   90.00
_cell.angle_gamma   90.00
#
_symmetry.space_group_name_H-M   'P 1'
#
loop_
_entity.id
_entity.type
_entity.pdbx_description
1 polymer ?
#
loop_
_entity_poly.entity_id
_entity_poly.type
_entity_poly.pdbx_seq_one_letter_code
_entity_poly.pdbx_strand_id
1 'polypeptide(L)'
;MPQRKAAGDIKTSSSDSVQKNMHSARAIMKRFSPFYALGAIFMAFSGCSTVTDLITSKIPESHAGKPAIIVSLREQEAYLYRGGYRTASSRVSSGREGYRTPIGRFHVIRKDADHRSSLYGDYIDDSGRIVKANVDSRRDRQPPHSHFVGTPMPYFLEFSPGYGLHQGYLPGVPASHGCIRMPYWKARQFYDAAHIGTPVVVKL
;
A
#
# COMPACT_ATOMS: atom_id res chain seq x y z
N MET A 1 2.40 -69.26 -26.82
CA MET A 1 2.49 -67.91 -26.22
C MET A 1 3.00 -68.02 -24.78
N PRO A 2 4.29 -67.78 -24.52
CA PRO A 2 4.83 -67.36 -23.23
C PRO A 2 4.92 -65.81 -23.17
N GLN A 3 4.57 -65.18 -22.05
CA GLN A 3 5.46 -64.69 -20.95
C GLN A 3 6.36 -63.51 -21.42
N ARG A 4 6.20 -62.28 -20.90
CA ARG A 4 6.74 -61.77 -19.60
C ARG A 4 8.27 -61.89 -19.57
N LYS A 5 9.09 -60.95 -19.10
CA LYS A 5 8.98 -59.80 -18.19
C LYS A 5 10.35 -59.07 -18.26
N ALA A 6 10.36 -57.74 -18.23
CA ALA A 6 10.88 -56.91 -17.13
C ALA A 6 12.41 -56.85 -16.93
N ALA A 7 12.93 -55.63 -17.13
CA ALA A 7 13.68 -54.80 -16.20
C ALA A 7 14.78 -55.42 -15.33
N GLY A 8 15.95 -54.78 -15.36
CA GLY A 8 17.01 -54.96 -14.37
C GLY A 8 18.14 -53.95 -14.59
N ASP A 9 18.00 -52.80 -13.93
CA ASP A 9 19.14 -51.95 -13.55
C ASP A 9 20.15 -52.74 -12.71
N ILE A 10 21.43 -52.34 -12.73
CA ILE A 10 22.34 -52.22 -11.57
C ILE A 10 23.80 -52.05 -12.06
N LYS A 11 24.28 -50.82 -11.93
CA LYS A 11 25.44 -50.38 -11.11
C LYS A 11 26.77 -51.16 -11.16
N THR A 12 27.81 -50.30 -11.15
CA THR A 12 29.11 -50.39 -10.44
C THR A 12 30.14 -51.33 -11.07
N SER A 13 31.20 -50.78 -11.67
CA SER A 13 32.45 -50.35 -11.00
C SER A 13 33.06 -51.50 -10.20
N SER A 14 34.28 -51.96 -10.43
CA SER A 14 35.49 -51.17 -10.63
C SER A 14 36.63 -52.15 -10.93
N SER A 15 37.63 -51.65 -11.66
CA SER A 15 39.05 -51.95 -11.49
C SER A 15 39.44 -53.42 -11.31
N ASP A 16 40.05 -54.00 -12.34
CA ASP A 16 41.42 -54.52 -12.18
C ASP A 16 42.05 -54.69 -13.56
N SER A 17 42.67 -53.59 -13.98
CA SER A 17 43.91 -53.61 -14.75
C SER A 17 44.84 -54.67 -14.17
N VAL A 18 45.33 -55.61 -14.99
CA VAL A 18 46.67 -56.20 -14.93
C VAL A 18 46.74 -57.39 -15.90
N GLN A 19 47.71 -57.33 -16.80
CA GLN A 19 48.27 -58.46 -17.54
C GLN A 19 47.33 -59.35 -18.38
N LYS A 20 47.36 -59.16 -19.71
CA LYS A 20 48.16 -60.03 -20.59
C LYS A 20 48.16 -59.52 -22.03
N ASN A 21 49.30 -59.75 -22.68
CA ASN A 21 49.73 -59.34 -24.03
C ASN A 21 50.31 -57.92 -24.04
N MET A 22 51.51 -57.62 -23.55
CA MET A 22 52.81 -58.31 -23.63
C MET A 22 53.23 -58.74 -25.06
N HIS A 23 53.70 -57.74 -25.81
CA HIS A 23 54.91 -57.79 -26.67
C HIS A 23 55.46 -56.35 -26.72
N SER A 24 55.92 -55.78 -25.60
CA SER A 24 57.31 -55.82 -25.10
C SER A 24 58.35 -55.47 -26.16
N ALA A 25 58.78 -54.19 -26.22
CA ALA A 25 60.10 -53.78 -25.74
C ALA A 25 60.52 -52.41 -26.31
N ARG A 26 60.74 -51.47 -25.37
CA ARG A 26 61.89 -50.56 -25.34
C ARG A 26 62.12 -49.63 -26.54
N ALA A 27 61.81 -48.35 -26.33
CA ALA A 27 62.81 -47.35 -25.93
C ALA A 27 62.79 -46.03 -26.73
N ILE A 28 62.65 -44.94 -25.96
CA ILE A 28 63.35 -43.65 -26.11
C ILE A 28 62.66 -42.60 -27.00
N MET A 29 61.74 -41.89 -26.34
CA MET A 29 61.56 -40.44 -26.46
C MET A 29 62.90 -39.70 -26.37
N LYS A 30 63.09 -38.65 -27.18
CA LYS A 30 63.94 -37.49 -26.84
C LYS A 30 63.68 -36.31 -27.79
N ARG A 31 63.71 -35.10 -27.18
CA ARG A 31 63.82 -33.71 -27.70
C ARG A 31 62.50 -33.03 -28.10
N PHE A 32 62.06 -31.91 -27.52
CA PHE A 32 62.72 -30.82 -26.78
C PHE A 32 61.80 -30.21 -25.67
N SER A 33 62.44 -29.66 -24.63
CA SER A 33 61.97 -28.77 -23.54
C SER A 33 63.01 -27.62 -23.48
N PRO A 34 62.94 -26.51 -22.69
CA PRO A 34 62.00 -26.01 -21.68
C PRO A 34 61.60 -24.51 -21.89
N PHE A 35 60.95 -23.83 -20.93
CA PHE A 35 61.37 -22.53 -20.34
C PHE A 35 60.23 -21.89 -19.46
N TYR A 36 60.41 -22.01 -18.13
CA TYR A 36 60.11 -21.10 -17.01
C TYR A 36 58.69 -20.61 -16.62
N ALA A 37 58.48 -20.72 -15.31
CA ALA A 37 57.42 -20.17 -14.46
C ALA A 37 57.51 -18.65 -14.27
N LEU A 38 56.35 -17.99 -14.09
CA LEU A 38 56.10 -16.91 -13.11
C LEU A 38 54.66 -16.39 -13.26
N GLY A 39 53.96 -16.08 -12.15
CA GLY A 39 52.75 -15.25 -12.21
C GLY A 39 51.74 -15.49 -11.09
N ALA A 40 51.90 -14.75 -10.01
CA ALA A 40 51.10 -14.79 -8.79
C ALA A 40 49.71 -14.14 -8.92
N ILE A 41 48.79 -14.58 -8.04
CA ILE A 41 47.77 -13.81 -7.28
C ILE A 41 47.21 -12.56 -7.99
N PHE A 42 45.92 -12.59 -8.34
CA PHE A 42 45.10 -11.37 -8.40
C PHE A 42 43.72 -11.57 -7.77
N MET A 43 43.53 -10.76 -6.72
CA MET A 43 42.37 -10.43 -5.89
C MET A 43 40.97 -10.89 -6.28
N ALA A 44 40.24 -11.30 -5.24
CA ALA A 44 38.80 -11.11 -5.14
C ALA A 44 38.41 -9.65 -5.43
N PHE A 45 37.68 -9.43 -6.52
CA PHE A 45 36.78 -8.29 -6.69
C PHE A 45 35.44 -8.90 -7.13
N SER A 46 34.48 -8.94 -6.22
CA SER A 46 33.48 -7.89 -5.97
C SER A 46 32.29 -8.09 -6.89
N GLY A 47 31.12 -8.26 -6.26
CA GLY A 47 29.90 -8.76 -6.86
C GLY A 47 29.56 -8.10 -8.19
N CYS A 48 29.27 -8.93 -9.19
CA CYS A 48 28.48 -8.52 -10.32
C CYS A 48 27.07 -8.23 -9.79
N SER A 49 26.82 -6.99 -9.35
CA SER A 49 25.45 -6.49 -9.17
C SER A 49 24.80 -6.51 -10.54
N THR A 50 24.01 -7.56 -10.79
CA THR A 50 23.26 -7.66 -12.03
C THR A 50 22.32 -6.47 -12.13
N VAL A 51 22.29 -5.82 -13.29
CA VAL A 51 21.40 -4.69 -13.64
C VAL A 51 19.93 -4.88 -13.25
N THR A 52 19.52 -6.12 -12.97
CA THR A 52 18.26 -6.52 -12.34
C THR A 52 17.97 -5.83 -10.99
N ASP A 53 18.99 -5.61 -10.15
CA ASP A 53 18.83 -4.95 -8.85
C ASP A 53 18.55 -3.44 -9.00
N LEU A 54 19.12 -2.81 -10.04
CA LEU A 54 18.88 -1.41 -10.37
C LEU A 54 17.47 -1.19 -10.97
N ILE A 55 16.96 -2.15 -11.75
CA ILE A 55 15.60 -2.07 -12.32
C ILE A 55 14.53 -2.33 -11.25
N THR A 56 14.80 -3.22 -10.28
CA THR A 56 13.89 -3.46 -9.14
C THR A 56 13.80 -2.25 -8.20
N SER A 57 14.88 -1.46 -8.06
CA SER A 57 14.92 -0.28 -7.17
C SER A 57 13.98 0.88 -7.55
N LYS A 58 13.38 0.83 -8.75
CA LYS A 58 12.50 1.87 -9.31
C LYS A 58 11.02 1.46 -9.38
N ILE A 59 10.67 0.24 -8.98
CA ILE A 59 9.27 -0.15 -8.79
C ILE A 59 8.82 0.49 -7.48
N PRO A 60 7.75 1.31 -7.44
CA PRO A 60 7.27 1.85 -6.18
C PRO A 60 6.99 0.67 -5.25
N GLU A 61 7.68 0.59 -4.12
CA GLU A 61 7.41 -0.41 -3.11
C GLU A 61 5.92 -0.36 -2.78
N SER A 62 5.19 -1.38 -3.25
CA SER A 62 3.87 -1.66 -2.70
C SER A 62 4.15 -2.03 -1.26
N HIS A 63 4.00 -1.06 -0.34
CA HIS A 63 4.28 -1.29 1.06
C HIS A 63 3.31 -2.39 1.53
N ALA A 64 3.76 -3.63 1.65
CA ALA A 64 2.90 -4.70 2.13
C ALA A 64 2.58 -4.42 3.61
N GLY A 65 1.31 -4.47 4.00
CA GLY A 65 0.93 -4.27 5.41
C GLY A 65 -0.46 -3.71 5.63
N LYS A 66 -0.93 -3.80 6.88
CA LYS A 66 -2.23 -3.26 7.29
C LYS A 66 -2.19 -1.71 7.25
N PRO A 67 -3.24 -1.06 6.74
CA PRO A 67 -3.35 0.39 6.75
C PRO A 67 -3.62 0.90 8.16
N ALA A 68 -3.22 2.13 8.44
CA ALA A 68 -3.63 2.90 9.61
C ALA A 68 -3.67 4.39 9.28
N ILE A 69 -4.52 5.14 9.94
CA ILE A 69 -4.67 6.58 9.73
C ILE A 69 -4.35 7.30 11.04
N ILE A 70 -3.54 8.36 10.97
CA ILE A 70 -3.30 9.27 12.09
C ILE A 70 -3.69 10.67 11.67
N VAL A 71 -4.44 11.37 12.50
CA VAL A 71 -4.88 12.75 12.26
C VAL A 71 -4.37 13.63 13.40
N SER A 72 -3.62 14.66 13.04
CA SER A 72 -3.16 15.71 13.94
C SER A 72 -4.04 16.95 13.79
N LEU A 73 -4.83 17.25 14.82
CA LEU A 73 -5.74 18.41 14.82
C LEU A 73 -4.97 19.73 14.97
N ARG A 74 -3.85 19.77 15.71
CA ARG A 74 -3.01 20.98 15.79
C ARG A 74 -2.32 21.28 14.48
N GLU A 75 -1.81 20.27 13.78
CA GLU A 75 -1.10 20.45 12.51
C GLU A 75 -2.04 20.59 11.32
N GLN A 76 -3.34 20.29 11.51
CA GLN A 76 -4.32 20.15 10.42
C GLN A 76 -3.78 19.24 9.30
N GLU A 77 -3.27 18.06 9.71
CA GLU A 77 -2.71 17.08 8.79
C GLU A 77 -3.20 15.66 9.13
N ALA A 78 -3.46 14.86 8.10
CA ALA A 78 -3.76 13.44 8.19
C ALA A 78 -2.67 12.64 7.48
N TYR A 79 -2.31 11.51 8.06
CA TYR A 79 -1.23 10.63 7.63
C TYR A 79 -1.79 9.23 7.39
N LEU A 80 -1.44 8.64 6.25
CA LEU A 80 -1.76 7.26 5.91
C LEU A 80 -0.50 6.41 6.08
N TYR A 81 -0.61 5.37 6.89
CA TYR A 81 0.43 4.38 7.13
C TYR A 81 0.06 3.05 6.50
N ARG A 82 1.07 2.28 6.11
CA ARG A 82 0.95 0.90 5.65
C ARG A 82 2.16 0.10 6.08
N GLY A 83 1.96 -0.93 6.91
CA GLY A 83 3.07 -1.72 7.45
C GLY A 83 4.07 -0.91 8.30
N GLY A 84 3.62 0.17 8.94
CA GLY A 84 4.47 1.07 9.73
C GLY A 84 5.11 2.23 8.95
N TYR A 85 5.07 2.20 7.62
CA TYR A 85 5.61 3.26 6.77
C TYR A 85 4.55 4.29 6.41
N ARG A 86 4.89 5.57 6.49
CA ARG A 86 4.02 6.66 6.04
C ARG A 86 3.99 6.70 4.51
N THR A 87 2.86 6.35 3.92
CA THR A 87 2.67 6.26 2.46
C THR A 87 1.99 7.49 1.86
N ALA A 88 1.29 8.30 2.67
CA ALA A 88 0.74 9.58 2.25
C ALA A 88 0.54 10.55 3.43
N SER A 89 0.49 11.85 3.14
CA SER A 89 -0.05 12.86 4.05
C SER A 89 -0.96 13.84 3.31
N SER A 90 -1.93 14.42 4.00
CA SER A 90 -2.87 15.40 3.46
C SER A 90 -3.09 16.52 4.46
N ARG A 91 -3.09 17.77 3.98
CA ARG A 91 -3.74 18.86 4.70
C ARG A 91 -5.20 18.50 4.96
N VAL A 92 -5.75 18.94 6.08
CA VAL A 92 -7.16 18.74 6.43
C VAL A 92 -7.81 20.03 6.93
N SER A 93 -9.13 20.02 6.99
CA SER A 93 -9.91 20.96 7.80
C SER A 93 -10.86 20.21 8.71
N SER A 94 -10.55 20.23 10.00
CA SER A 94 -11.32 19.54 11.05
C SER A 94 -12.51 20.37 11.55
N GLY A 95 -13.19 19.86 12.58
CA GLY A 95 -14.29 20.52 13.25
C GLY A 95 -13.90 21.85 13.90
N ARG A 96 -14.72 22.89 13.68
CA ARG A 96 -14.57 24.21 14.32
C ARG A 96 -14.98 24.19 15.79
N GLU A 97 -14.80 25.32 16.48
CA GLU A 97 -15.35 25.53 17.82
C GLU A 97 -16.87 25.27 17.85
N GLY A 98 -17.35 24.60 18.89
CA GLY A 98 -18.74 24.12 18.99
C GLY A 98 -19.06 22.86 18.18
N TYR A 99 -18.17 22.42 17.28
CA TYR A 99 -18.32 21.24 16.43
C TYR A 99 -17.03 20.42 16.36
N ARG A 100 -16.37 20.22 17.50
CA ARG A 100 -15.02 19.62 17.55
C ARG A 100 -15.02 18.19 17.02
N THR A 101 -14.01 17.86 16.23
CA THR A 101 -13.70 16.47 15.87
C THR A 101 -13.31 15.68 17.12
N PRO A 102 -13.87 14.48 17.36
CA PRO A 102 -13.55 13.70 18.55
C PRO A 102 -12.10 13.19 18.50
N ILE A 103 -11.42 13.29 19.64
CA ILE A 103 -10.03 12.83 19.84
C ILE A 103 -10.07 11.43 20.44
N GLY A 104 -9.17 10.56 20.02
CA GLY A 104 -9.10 9.20 20.55
C GLY A 104 -8.58 8.19 19.54
N ARG A 105 -8.79 6.92 19.90
CA ARG A 105 -8.49 5.76 19.06
C ARG A 105 -9.80 5.17 18.57
N PHE A 106 -9.91 5.02 17.26
CA PHE A 106 -11.09 4.59 16.55
C PHE A 106 -10.72 3.54 15.50
N HIS A 107 -11.74 3.03 14.84
CA HIS A 107 -11.60 2.21 13.65
C HIS A 107 -12.60 2.67 12.60
N VAL A 108 -12.28 2.51 11.31
CA VAL A 108 -13.25 2.74 10.24
C VAL A 108 -14.44 1.80 10.45
N ILE A 109 -15.64 2.33 10.62
CA ILE A 109 -16.87 1.57 10.84
C ILE A 109 -17.73 1.46 9.58
N ARG A 110 -17.61 2.43 8.67
CA ARG A 110 -18.35 2.45 7.40
C ARG A 110 -17.56 3.17 6.32
N LYS A 111 -17.79 2.76 5.08
CA LYS A 111 -17.25 3.39 3.87
C LYS A 111 -18.40 3.68 2.92
N ASP A 112 -18.44 4.88 2.35
CA ASP A 112 -19.47 5.29 1.41
C ASP A 112 -18.88 6.32 0.44
N ALA A 113 -18.74 5.94 -0.83
CA ALA A 113 -18.06 6.76 -1.83
C ALA A 113 -18.88 7.99 -2.23
N ASP A 114 -20.21 7.87 -2.20
CA ASP A 114 -21.16 8.88 -2.68
C ASP A 114 -22.00 9.45 -1.52
N HIS A 115 -21.42 9.45 -0.33
CA HIS A 115 -22.12 9.80 0.90
C HIS A 115 -22.72 11.21 0.85
N ARG A 116 -23.93 11.34 1.40
CA ARG A 116 -24.59 12.62 1.65
C ARG A 116 -25.00 12.71 3.11
N SER A 117 -24.83 13.88 3.71
CA SER A 117 -25.24 14.11 5.09
C SER A 117 -26.76 14.08 5.23
N SER A 118 -27.27 13.41 6.26
CA SER A 118 -28.70 13.48 6.63
C SER A 118 -29.02 14.69 7.52
N LEU A 119 -28.00 15.38 8.03
CA LEU A 119 -28.16 16.45 9.02
C LEU A 119 -27.75 17.82 8.49
N TYR A 120 -26.75 17.89 7.61
CA TYR A 120 -26.23 19.14 7.07
C TYR A 120 -26.49 19.22 5.57
N GLY A 121 -27.04 20.32 5.10
CA GLY A 121 -27.47 20.43 3.71
C GLY A 121 -28.14 21.75 3.40
N ASP A 122 -29.00 21.72 2.39
CA ASP A 122 -29.78 22.85 1.93
C ASP A 122 -31.26 22.46 1.84
N TYR A 123 -32.17 23.42 2.04
CA TYR A 123 -33.57 23.26 1.64
C TYR A 123 -33.75 23.78 0.21
N ILE A 124 -34.43 22.99 -0.62
CA ILE A 124 -34.63 23.25 -2.05
C ILE A 124 -36.13 23.18 -2.37
N ASP A 125 -36.64 24.10 -3.20
CA ASP A 125 -38.03 24.08 -3.68
C ASP A 125 -38.24 23.10 -4.85
N ASP A 126 -39.49 22.91 -5.27
CA ASP A 126 -39.85 21.95 -6.34
C ASP A 126 -39.22 22.30 -7.71
N SER A 127 -38.74 23.55 -7.89
CA SER A 127 -38.04 23.98 -9.10
C SER A 127 -36.53 23.69 -9.08
N GLY A 128 -36.01 23.20 -7.94
CA GLY A 128 -34.59 22.95 -7.75
C GLY A 128 -33.80 24.15 -7.22
N ARG A 129 -34.47 25.25 -6.84
CA ARG A 129 -33.80 26.43 -6.29
C ARG A 129 -33.54 26.27 -4.79
N ILE A 130 -32.34 26.61 -4.35
CA ILE A 130 -31.98 26.65 -2.93
C ILE A 130 -32.77 27.79 -2.25
N VAL A 131 -33.67 27.43 -1.34
CA VAL A 131 -34.45 28.40 -0.55
C VAL A 131 -33.78 28.74 0.77
N LYS A 132 -32.96 27.83 1.31
CA LYS A 132 -32.16 28.08 2.51
C LYS A 132 -30.92 27.18 2.49
N ALA A 133 -29.74 27.81 2.44
CA ALA A 133 -28.46 27.10 2.37
C ALA A 133 -27.84 26.84 3.76
N ASN A 134 -26.92 25.87 3.85
CA ASN A 134 -26.08 25.58 5.02
C ASN A 134 -26.87 25.32 6.32
N VAL A 135 -27.94 24.52 6.23
CA VAL A 135 -28.83 24.20 7.35
C VAL A 135 -28.36 22.99 8.16
N ASP A 136 -28.67 22.99 9.46
CA ASP A 136 -28.71 21.80 10.31
C ASP A 136 -30.18 21.39 10.47
N SER A 137 -30.60 20.27 9.89
CA SER A 137 -32.01 19.83 9.85
C SER A 137 -32.62 19.59 11.23
N ARG A 138 -31.80 19.48 12.28
CA ARG A 138 -32.26 19.34 13.68
C ARG A 138 -32.59 20.68 14.32
N ARG A 139 -32.04 21.79 13.80
CA ARG A 139 -32.13 23.13 14.38
C ARG A 139 -32.92 24.09 13.50
N ASP A 140 -32.73 23.97 12.19
CA ASP A 140 -33.29 24.86 11.20
C ASP A 140 -34.65 24.36 10.70
N ARG A 141 -35.68 25.17 10.96
CA ARG A 141 -37.02 24.92 10.44
C ARG A 141 -37.02 24.90 8.90
N GLN A 142 -37.67 23.88 8.35
CA GLN A 142 -37.95 23.72 6.92
C GLN A 142 -38.89 24.83 6.42
N PRO A 143 -38.50 25.60 5.39
CA PRO A 143 -39.41 26.52 4.70
C PRO A 143 -40.58 25.79 4.02
N PRO A 144 -41.77 26.41 3.88
CA PRO A 144 -42.88 25.84 3.11
C PRO A 144 -42.46 25.50 1.68
N HIS A 145 -43.05 24.44 1.11
CA HIS A 145 -42.81 23.99 -0.28
C HIS A 145 -41.32 23.75 -0.60
N SER A 146 -40.59 23.19 0.36
CA SER A 146 -39.19 22.81 0.19
C SER A 146 -38.94 21.41 0.72
N HIS A 147 -37.81 20.80 0.36
CA HIS A 147 -37.32 19.55 0.93
C HIS A 147 -35.82 19.63 1.19
N PHE A 148 -35.32 18.83 2.14
CA PHE A 148 -33.91 18.82 2.52
C PHE A 148 -33.07 18.02 1.53
N VAL A 149 -31.94 18.56 1.13
CA VAL A 149 -30.93 17.91 0.31
C VAL A 149 -29.59 17.95 1.03
N GLY A 150 -29.08 16.76 1.36
CA GLY A 150 -27.83 16.59 2.10
C GLY A 150 -26.60 17.03 1.34
N THR A 151 -25.67 17.69 2.05
CA THR A 151 -24.35 18.07 1.51
C THR A 151 -23.59 16.82 1.07
N PRO A 152 -23.04 16.78 -0.17
CA PRO A 152 -22.22 15.67 -0.62
C PRO A 152 -20.90 15.64 0.14
N MET A 153 -20.49 14.44 0.54
CA MET A 153 -19.26 14.14 1.27
C MET A 153 -18.52 12.97 0.62
N PRO A 154 -18.01 13.13 -0.61
CA PRO A 154 -17.43 12.01 -1.36
C PRO A 154 -16.28 11.33 -0.65
N TYR A 155 -16.15 10.01 -0.86
CA TYR A 155 -15.14 9.15 -0.22
C TYR A 155 -15.20 9.19 1.31
N PHE A 156 -16.40 9.07 1.85
CA PHE A 156 -16.63 9.10 3.29
C PHE A 156 -16.09 7.83 3.96
N LEU A 157 -15.16 8.04 4.88
CA LEU A 157 -14.61 7.05 5.80
C LEU A 157 -15.08 7.38 7.21
N GLU A 158 -16.16 6.74 7.65
CA GLU A 158 -16.69 6.92 8.99
C GLU A 158 -15.82 6.19 10.01
N PHE A 159 -15.35 6.88 11.04
CA PHE A 159 -14.57 6.29 12.13
C PHE A 159 -15.27 6.36 13.50
N SER A 160 -16.33 7.16 13.59
CA SER A 160 -17.23 7.26 14.75
C SER A 160 -18.60 7.70 14.23
N PRO A 161 -19.74 7.32 14.86
CA PRO A 161 -21.06 7.68 14.37
C PRO A 161 -21.21 9.18 14.09
N GLY A 162 -21.42 9.57 12.84
CA GLY A 162 -21.53 10.96 12.38
C GLY A 162 -20.21 11.70 12.15
N TYR A 163 -19.06 11.03 12.31
CA TYR A 163 -17.73 11.60 12.09
C TYR A 163 -16.91 10.74 11.12
N GLY A 164 -16.42 11.39 10.07
CA GLY A 164 -15.61 10.72 9.06
C GLY A 164 -14.57 11.62 8.40
N LEU A 165 -13.67 10.98 7.66
CA LEU A 165 -12.79 11.65 6.70
C LEU A 165 -13.48 11.65 5.34
N HIS A 166 -13.45 12.76 4.60
CA HIS A 166 -14.05 12.83 3.27
C HIS A 166 -13.52 14.01 2.45
N GLN A 167 -13.88 14.07 1.17
CA GLN A 167 -13.58 15.20 0.31
C GLN A 167 -14.33 16.47 0.77
N GLY A 168 -13.65 17.61 0.82
CA GLY A 168 -14.30 18.90 1.04
C GLY A 168 -13.38 20.10 0.83
N TYR A 169 -13.89 21.31 1.06
CA TYR A 169 -13.11 22.56 1.01
C TYR A 169 -12.18 22.72 2.22
N LEU A 170 -10.99 23.30 2.03
CA LEU A 170 -9.94 23.44 3.05
C LEU A 170 -9.53 24.92 3.18
N PRO A 171 -10.09 25.67 4.15
CA PRO A 171 -9.73 27.07 4.37
C PRO A 171 -8.39 27.25 5.14
N GLY A 172 -7.63 26.19 5.38
CA GLY A 172 -6.40 26.23 6.18
C GLY A 172 -6.60 26.24 7.70
N VAL A 173 -7.85 26.24 8.17
CA VAL A 173 -8.23 26.24 9.60
C VAL A 173 -9.32 25.21 9.88
N PRO A 174 -9.55 24.81 11.15
CA PRO A 174 -10.73 24.04 11.52
C PRO A 174 -12.01 24.80 11.18
N ALA A 175 -12.87 24.21 10.36
CA ALA A 175 -14.05 24.90 9.82
C ALA A 175 -15.24 23.96 9.50
N SER A 176 -15.15 22.67 9.79
CA SER A 176 -16.23 21.71 9.50
C SER A 176 -17.19 21.58 10.69
N HIS A 177 -18.28 20.82 10.50
CA HIS A 177 -19.19 20.42 11.57
C HIS A 177 -18.74 19.15 12.34
N GLY A 178 -17.44 18.81 12.28
CA GLY A 178 -16.83 17.71 13.02
C GLY A 178 -16.07 16.72 12.13
N CYS A 179 -16.51 16.54 10.89
CA CYS A 179 -15.82 15.69 9.93
C CYS A 179 -14.45 16.27 9.51
N ILE A 180 -13.55 15.42 9.05
CA ILE A 180 -12.21 15.82 8.62
C ILE A 180 -12.22 15.93 7.09
N ARG A 181 -12.21 17.15 6.58
CA ARG A 181 -12.21 17.41 5.13
C ARG A 181 -10.79 17.31 4.58
N MET A 182 -10.66 16.76 3.39
CA MET A 182 -9.40 16.73 2.63
C MET A 182 -9.63 16.97 1.14
N PRO A 183 -8.59 17.28 0.34
CA PRO A 183 -8.72 17.42 -1.10
C PRO A 183 -9.21 16.12 -1.75
N TYR A 184 -9.94 16.23 -2.87
CA TYR A 184 -10.57 15.10 -3.57
C TYR A 184 -9.63 13.90 -3.78
N TRP A 185 -8.45 14.14 -4.35
CA TRP A 185 -7.48 13.10 -4.68
C TRP A 185 -6.93 12.40 -3.43
N LYS A 186 -6.86 13.11 -2.29
CA LYS A 186 -6.48 12.52 -1.00
C LYS A 186 -7.62 11.75 -0.35
N ALA A 187 -8.84 12.27 -0.41
CA ALA A 187 -10.02 11.54 0.08
C ALA A 187 -10.13 10.18 -0.61
N ARG A 188 -10.01 10.16 -1.93
CA ARG A 188 -9.94 8.93 -2.72
C ARG A 188 -8.77 8.03 -2.31
N GLN A 189 -7.56 8.57 -2.20
CA GLN A 189 -6.38 7.78 -1.81
C GLN A 189 -6.55 7.11 -0.43
N PHE A 190 -7.05 7.84 0.56
CA PHE A 190 -7.30 7.29 1.90
C PHE A 190 -8.43 6.28 1.86
N TYR A 191 -9.49 6.55 1.10
CA TYR A 191 -10.61 5.64 0.91
C TYR A 191 -10.18 4.33 0.28
N ASP A 192 -9.42 4.36 -0.81
CA ASP A 192 -8.98 3.16 -1.51
C ASP A 192 -8.02 2.32 -0.64
N ALA A 193 -7.21 2.98 0.20
CA ALA A 193 -6.26 2.30 1.07
C ALA A 193 -6.90 1.68 2.34
N ALA A 194 -7.96 2.29 2.88
CA ALA A 194 -8.59 1.87 4.12
C ALA A 194 -9.73 0.87 3.90
N HIS A 195 -9.86 -0.10 4.80
CA HIS A 195 -11.00 -1.02 4.92
C HIS A 195 -11.74 -0.82 6.26
N ILE A 196 -12.94 -1.38 6.39
CA ILE A 196 -13.65 -1.45 7.69
C ILE A 196 -12.74 -2.15 8.70
N GLY A 197 -12.56 -1.55 9.88
CA GLY A 197 -11.60 -1.98 10.89
C GLY A 197 -10.22 -1.34 10.79
N THR A 198 -9.94 -0.50 9.79
CA THR A 198 -8.66 0.25 9.73
C THR A 198 -8.54 1.16 10.96
N PRO A 199 -7.46 1.08 11.75
CA PRO A 199 -7.26 1.95 12.90
C PRO A 199 -7.17 3.43 12.49
N VAL A 200 -7.85 4.30 13.25
CA VAL A 200 -7.80 5.75 13.10
C VAL A 200 -7.47 6.36 14.45
N VAL A 201 -6.37 7.12 14.52
CA VAL A 201 -5.99 7.86 15.73
C VAL A 201 -6.16 9.34 15.46
N VAL A 202 -7.01 10.01 16.23
CA VAL A 202 -7.16 11.47 16.19
C VAL A 202 -6.51 12.04 17.45
N LYS A 203 -5.56 12.96 17.29
CA LYS A 203 -4.81 13.59 18.38
C LYS A 203 -4.77 15.11 18.24
N LEU A 204 -4.51 15.79 19.36
CA LEU A 204 -4.19 17.22 19.37
C LEU A 204 -2.77 17.44 18.89
#